data_AF-A0A8T6I7Y7-F1
#
_entry.id   AF-A0A8T6I7Y7-F1
#
_cell.length_a   1.000
_cell.length_b   1.000
_cell.length_c   1.000
_cell.angle_alpha   90.00
_cell.angle_beta   90.00
_cell.angle_gamma   90.00
#
_symmetry.space_group_name_H-M   'P 1'
#
loop_
_entity.id
_entity.type
_entity.pdbx_description
1 polymer ?
#
loop_
_entity_poly.entity_id
_entity_poly.type
_entity_poly.pdbx_seq_one_letter_code
_entity_poly.pdbx_strand_id
1 'polypeptide(L)'
;MAPRPLIVVRRRFPDVLTTEPADDDAEAYGAAWPLVEEWRWMREAHPHHGRGVRWLEAEARILALELAMLDEHGLTLPPETQPLRGFARKGQTTWRRTALQDTQRALVWERRRRWVRRVLTLGLWWR
;
A
#
# COMPACT_ATOMS: atom_id res chain seq x y z
N MET A 1 14.79 43.58 10.59
CA MET A 1 14.38 42.61 9.55
C MET A 1 13.41 41.65 10.23
N ALA A 2 12.10 41.85 10.08
CA ALA A 2 11.11 40.98 10.70
C ALA A 2 11.07 39.65 9.92
N PRO A 3 11.01 38.47 10.58
CA PRO A 3 10.88 37.21 9.87
C PRO A 3 9.56 37.20 9.09
N ARG A 4 9.63 36.89 7.79
CA ARG A 4 8.44 36.67 6.96
C ARG A 4 7.60 35.57 7.62
N PRO A 5 6.28 35.76 7.82
CA PRO A 5 5.44 34.68 8.27
C PRO A 5 5.52 33.56 7.23
N LEU A 6 5.99 32.39 7.64
CA LEU A 6 5.87 31.17 6.85
C LEU A 6 4.38 30.97 6.62
N ILE A 7 3.93 31.17 5.39
CA ILE A 7 2.57 30.82 4.99
C ILE A 7 2.55 29.30 5.06
N VAL A 8 2.10 28.77 6.19
CA VAL A 8 1.79 27.34 6.33
C VAL A 8 0.61 27.11 5.39
N VAL A 9 0.89 26.59 4.20
CA VAL A 9 -0.14 26.21 3.23
C VAL A 9 -0.84 25.00 3.81
N ARG A 10 -1.82 25.23 4.69
CA ARG A 10 -2.63 24.16 5.27
C ARG A 10 -3.27 23.37 4.14
N ARG A 11 -3.05 22.06 4.14
CA ARG A 11 -3.75 21.15 3.23
C ARG A 11 -5.25 21.34 3.32
N ARG A 12 -5.88 21.45 2.15
CA ARG A 12 -7.33 21.57 2.01
C ARG A 12 -8.06 20.31 2.49
N PHE A 13 -7.40 19.15 2.40
CA PHE A 13 -7.93 17.84 2.79
C PHE A 13 -6.86 17.02 3.53
N PRO A 14 -6.75 17.13 4.87
CA PRO A 14 -5.74 16.39 5.64
C PRO A 14 -5.99 14.88 5.64
N ASP A 15 -7.24 14.45 5.44
CA ASP A 15 -7.62 13.05 5.38
C ASP A 15 -7.23 12.36 4.06
N VAL A 16 -6.72 13.12 3.07
CA VAL A 16 -6.32 12.58 1.76
C VAL A 16 -4.82 12.30 1.77
N LEU A 17 -4.47 11.05 1.45
CA LEU A 17 -3.10 10.60 1.28
C LEU A 17 -2.52 11.17 -0.01
N THR A 18 -1.35 11.77 0.14
CA THR A 18 -0.56 12.32 -0.95
C THR A 18 0.63 11.41 -1.21
N THR A 19 0.98 11.21 -2.47
CA THR A 19 2.16 10.43 -2.85
C THR A 19 3.45 11.21 -2.63
N GLU A 20 3.40 12.53 -2.79
CA GLU A 20 4.54 13.43 -2.60
C GLU A 20 4.66 13.87 -1.14
N PRO A 21 5.88 13.90 -0.57
CA PRO A 21 6.10 14.40 0.77
C PRO A 21 5.88 15.91 0.86
N ALA A 22 5.28 16.36 1.96
CA ALA A 22 5.15 17.75 2.34
C ALA A 22 5.65 17.98 3.77
N ASP A 23 6.11 19.19 4.05
CA ASP A 23 6.71 19.55 5.34
C ASP A 23 5.74 19.41 6.53
N ASP A 24 4.42 19.47 6.28
CA ASP A 24 3.35 19.36 7.28
C ASP A 24 2.78 17.93 7.41
N ASP A 25 3.33 16.94 6.71
CA ASP A 25 2.77 15.59 6.67
C ASP A 25 2.67 14.89 8.03
N ALA A 26 3.72 15.01 8.85
CA ALA A 26 3.75 14.37 10.16
C ALA A 26 2.68 14.98 11.10
N GLU A 27 2.42 16.28 10.98
CA GLU A 27 1.36 16.97 11.72
C GLU A 27 -0.02 16.62 11.16
N ALA A 28 -0.15 16.52 9.83
CA ALA A 28 -1.41 16.23 9.14
C ALA A 28 -1.90 14.79 9.35
N TYR A 29 -1.00 13.81 9.28
CA TYR A 29 -1.34 12.39 9.40
C TYR A 29 -1.22 11.84 10.83
N GLY A 30 -0.51 12.55 11.71
CA GLY A 30 -0.38 12.23 13.12
C GLY A 30 0.08 10.78 13.35
N ALA A 31 -0.74 10.00 14.07
CA ALA A 31 -0.43 8.61 14.39
C ALA A 31 -0.31 7.68 13.16
N ALA A 32 -0.90 8.06 12.03
CA ALA A 32 -0.80 7.28 10.79
C ALA A 32 0.51 7.53 10.05
N TRP A 33 1.27 8.57 10.40
CA TRP A 33 2.46 9.00 9.67
C TRP A 33 3.47 7.88 9.36
N PRO A 34 3.84 6.99 10.31
CA PRO A 34 4.77 5.90 10.03
C PRO A 34 4.26 4.93 8.94
N LEU A 35 2.94 4.71 8.87
CA LEU A 35 2.32 3.86 7.84
C LEU A 35 2.33 4.53 6.47
N VAL A 36 2.11 5.85 6.43
CA VAL A 36 2.15 6.65 5.20
C VAL A 36 3.56 6.66 4.61
N GLU A 37 4.56 6.85 5.47
CA GLU A 37 5.98 6.84 5.07
C GLU A 37 6.38 5.48 4.49
N GLU A 38 6.07 4.38 5.19
CA GLU A 38 6.31 3.03 4.69
C GLU A 38 5.59 2.78 3.36
N TRP A 39 4.31 3.16 3.27
CA TRP A 39 3.52 2.99 2.06
C TRP A 39 4.10 3.75 0.87
N ARG A 40 4.54 5.00 1.05
CA ARG A 40 5.17 5.80 -0.01
C ARG A 40 6.46 5.16 -0.50
N TRP A 41 7.34 4.78 0.43
CA TRP A 41 8.59 4.12 0.11
C TRP A 41 8.37 2.82 -0.67
N MET A 42 7.40 2.01 -0.22
CA MET A 42 7.04 0.78 -0.93
C MET A 42 6.42 1.05 -2.29
N ARG A 43 5.52 2.01 -2.42
CA ARG A 43 4.88 2.42 -3.69
C ARG A 43 5.91 2.87 -4.73
N GLU A 44 6.88 3.68 -4.32
CA GLU A 44 7.92 4.19 -5.20
C GLU A 44 8.84 3.07 -5.69
N ALA A 45 9.22 2.15 -4.78
CA ALA A 45 10.06 1.00 -5.12
C ALA A 45 9.31 -0.14 -5.84
N HIS A 46 7.97 -0.14 -5.83
CA HIS A 46 7.17 -1.24 -6.34
C HIS A 46 6.80 -1.04 -7.82
N PRO A 47 7.25 -1.91 -8.73
CA PRO A 47 6.92 -1.77 -10.14
C PRO A 47 5.43 -2.04 -10.38
N HIS A 48 4.77 -1.17 -11.15
CA HIS A 48 3.35 -1.30 -11.53
C HIS A 48 2.99 -2.65 -12.14
N HIS A 49 3.95 -3.30 -12.79
CA HIS A 49 3.81 -4.65 -13.32
C HIS A 49 4.99 -5.50 -12.85
N GLY A 50 4.67 -6.63 -12.23
CA GLY A 50 5.68 -7.59 -11.86
C GLY A 50 5.12 -8.98 -11.68
N ARG A 51 6.03 -9.93 -11.48
CA ARG A 51 5.71 -11.36 -11.36
C ARG A 51 6.60 -12.01 -10.32
N GLY A 52 6.08 -13.07 -9.71
CA GLY A 52 6.81 -13.90 -8.75
C GLY A 52 6.65 -13.48 -7.30
N VAL A 53 7.19 -14.32 -6.41
CA VAL A 53 6.93 -14.28 -4.96
C VAL A 53 7.28 -12.93 -4.31
N ARG A 54 8.45 -12.35 -4.61
CA ARG A 54 8.87 -11.06 -4.03
C ARG A 54 7.97 -9.90 -4.43
N TRP A 55 7.50 -9.91 -5.68
CA TRP A 55 6.57 -8.89 -6.16
C TRP A 55 5.22 -9.04 -5.45
N LEU A 56 4.67 -10.26 -5.39
CA LEU A 56 3.41 -10.53 -4.70
C LEU A 56 3.48 -10.24 -3.18
N GLU A 57 4.62 -10.45 -2.53
CA GLU A 57 4.84 -10.10 -1.12
C GLU A 57 4.81 -8.58 -0.90
N ALA A 58 5.49 -7.83 -1.78
CA ALA A 58 5.47 -6.37 -1.73
C ALA A 58 4.07 -5.80 -2.00
N GLU A 59 3.36 -6.34 -3.00
CA GLU A 59 1.98 -5.95 -3.33
C GLU A 59 1.03 -6.24 -2.16
N ALA A 60 1.15 -7.42 -1.53
CA ALA A 60 0.35 -7.76 -0.35
C ALA A 60 0.62 -6.81 0.83
N ARG A 61 1.88 -6.39 1.04
CA ARG A 61 2.22 -5.43 2.09
C ARG A 61 1.66 -4.04 1.78
N ILE A 62 1.76 -3.57 0.54
CA ILE A 62 1.16 -2.30 0.10
C ILE A 62 -0.35 -2.31 0.36
N LEU A 63 -1.06 -3.36 -0.08
CA LEU A 63 -2.50 -3.49 0.13
C LEU A 63 -2.88 -3.55 1.62
N ALA A 64 -2.05 -4.19 2.45
CA ALA A 64 -2.26 -4.22 3.89
C ALA A 64 -2.09 -2.83 4.54
N LEU A 65 -1.06 -2.06 4.13
CA LEU A 65 -0.87 -0.68 4.58
C LEU A 65 -2.03 0.22 4.13
N GLU A 66 -2.48 0.07 2.88
CA GLU A 66 -3.65 0.79 2.35
C GLU A 66 -4.92 0.51 3.16
N LEU A 67 -5.14 -0.74 3.57
CA LEU A 67 -6.25 -1.12 4.43
C LEU A 67 -6.12 -0.57 5.85
N ALA A 68 -4.94 -0.63 6.46
CA ALA A 68 -4.71 -0.05 7.79
C ALA A 68 -4.99 1.46 7.80
N MET A 69 -4.50 2.18 6.77
CA MET A 69 -4.77 3.62 6.62
C MET A 69 -6.26 3.92 6.42
N LEU A 70 -6.96 3.12 5.61
CA LEU A 70 -8.40 3.29 5.35
C LEU A 70 -9.28 2.92 6.54
N ASP A 71 -9.02 1.79 7.20
CA ASP A 71 -9.91 1.23 8.23
C ASP A 71 -9.58 1.77 9.63
N GLU A 72 -8.30 1.86 9.99
CA GLU A 72 -7.87 2.26 11.34
C GLU A 72 -7.77 3.79 11.48
N HIS A 73 -7.27 4.47 10.44
CA HIS A 73 -6.95 5.89 10.50
C HIS A 73 -7.92 6.81 9.76
N GLY A 74 -8.92 6.26 9.07
CA GLY A 74 -9.91 7.12 8.41
C GLY A 74 -9.47 7.74 7.10
N LEU A 75 -8.25 7.46 6.64
CA LEU A 75 -7.63 8.16 5.53
C LEU A 75 -8.21 7.73 4.18
N THR A 76 -8.08 8.59 3.19
CA THR A 76 -8.52 8.38 1.81
C THR A 76 -7.29 8.27 0.91
N LEU A 77 -7.25 7.27 0.04
CA LEU A 77 -6.09 6.99 -0.83
C LEU A 77 -6.14 7.81 -2.14
N PRO A 78 -4.98 8.20 -2.72
CA PRO A 78 -4.94 8.85 -4.03
C PRO A 78 -5.41 7.89 -5.14
N PRO A 79 -5.96 8.39 -6.27
CA PRO A 79 -6.00 9.78 -6.74
C PRO A 79 -7.22 10.60 -6.28
N GLU A 80 -7.95 10.15 -5.26
CA GLU A 80 -9.12 10.88 -4.75
C GLU A 80 -8.70 12.26 -4.24
N THR A 81 -9.19 13.33 -4.86
CA THR A 81 -8.94 14.72 -4.42
C THR A 81 -9.85 15.15 -3.27
N GLN A 82 -10.70 14.25 -2.78
CA GLN A 82 -11.69 14.52 -1.73
C GLN A 82 -11.88 13.27 -0.87
N PRO A 83 -12.20 13.44 0.43
CA PRO A 83 -12.42 12.30 1.32
C PRO A 83 -13.63 11.46 0.87
N LEU A 84 -13.46 10.13 0.91
CA LEU A 84 -14.50 9.19 0.48
C LEU A 84 -15.64 9.11 1.50
N ARG A 85 -16.88 9.21 1.00
CA ARG A 85 -18.10 9.03 1.81
C ARG A 85 -18.44 7.55 1.97
N GLY A 86 -19.19 7.22 3.03
CA GLY A 86 -19.36 5.85 3.55
C GLY A 86 -19.60 4.72 2.54
N PHE A 87 -20.44 4.91 1.52
CA PHE A 87 -20.70 3.86 0.52
C PHE A 87 -19.50 3.63 -0.42
N ALA A 88 -18.91 4.70 -0.94
CA ALA A 88 -17.74 4.63 -1.81
C ALA A 88 -16.52 4.09 -1.05
N ARG A 89 -16.37 4.47 0.23
CA ARG A 89 -15.33 3.96 1.12
C ARG A 89 -15.48 2.45 1.37
N LYS A 90 -16.69 1.97 1.69
CA LYS A 90 -16.96 0.53 1.85
C LYS A 90 -16.64 -0.25 0.57
N GLY A 91 -16.97 0.29 -0.59
CA GLY A 91 -16.62 -0.30 -1.89
C GLY A 91 -15.09 -0.42 -2.07
N GLN A 92 -14.35 0.66 -1.83
CA GLN A 92 -12.89 0.69 -1.92
C GLN A 92 -12.21 -0.29 -0.95
N THR A 93 -12.63 -0.29 0.33
CA THR A 93 -12.11 -1.22 1.34
C THR A 93 -12.38 -2.67 0.94
N THR A 94 -13.61 -2.96 0.47
CA THR A 94 -13.98 -4.32 0.05
C THR A 94 -13.14 -4.79 -1.13
N TRP A 95 -12.99 -3.94 -2.16
CA TRP A 95 -12.16 -4.24 -3.31
C TRP A 95 -10.71 -4.53 -2.91
N ARG A 96 -10.12 -3.71 -2.02
CA ARG A 96 -8.75 -3.91 -1.53
C ARG A 96 -8.58 -5.18 -0.71
N ARG A 97 -9.55 -5.52 0.14
CA ARG A 97 -9.54 -6.80 0.88
C ARG A 97 -9.56 -7.99 -0.07
N THR A 98 -10.40 -7.94 -1.10
CA THR A 98 -10.45 -9.00 -2.13
C THR A 98 -9.12 -9.08 -2.88
N ALA A 99 -8.54 -7.94 -3.30
CA ALA A 99 -7.24 -7.91 -3.95
C ALA A 99 -6.13 -8.49 -3.06
N LEU A 100 -6.14 -8.19 -1.76
CA LEU A 100 -5.19 -8.75 -0.80
C LEU A 100 -5.35 -10.28 -0.70
N GLN A 101 -6.58 -10.77 -0.57
CA GLN A 101 -6.85 -12.22 -0.53
C GLN A 101 -6.39 -12.92 -1.80
N ASP A 102 -6.64 -12.34 -2.97
CA ASP A 102 -6.22 -12.92 -4.25
C ASP A 102 -4.70 -12.92 -4.39
N THR A 103 -4.03 -11.86 -3.95
CA THR A 103 -2.56 -11.76 -3.93
C THR A 103 -1.95 -12.82 -2.99
N GLN A 104 -2.55 -13.02 -1.81
CA GLN A 104 -2.13 -14.07 -0.88
C GLN A 104 -2.34 -15.47 -1.44
N ARG A 105 -3.45 -15.72 -2.13
CA ARG A 105 -3.68 -16.99 -2.83
C ARG A 105 -2.63 -17.21 -3.92
N ALA A 106 -2.32 -16.18 -4.70
CA ALA A 106 -1.27 -16.25 -5.73
C ALA A 106 0.10 -16.59 -5.11
N LEU A 107 0.43 -16.04 -3.94
CA LEU A 107 1.66 -16.39 -3.20
C LEU A 107 1.72 -17.87 -2.84
N VAL A 108 0.64 -18.41 -2.29
CA VAL A 108 0.55 -19.83 -1.93
C VAL A 108 0.73 -20.71 -3.16
N TRP A 109 0.09 -20.35 -4.28
CA TRP A 109 0.22 -21.08 -5.54
C TRP A 109 1.63 -21.03 -6.13
N GLU A 110 2.28 -19.86 -6.14
CA GLU A 110 3.65 -19.71 -6.64
C GLU A 110 4.66 -20.49 -5.78
N ARG A 111 4.51 -20.44 -4.45
CA ARG A 111 5.35 -21.23 -3.52
C ARG A 111 5.17 -22.73 -3.76
N ARG A 112 3.92 -23.19 -3.90
CA ARG A 112 3.62 -24.60 -4.20
C ARG A 112 4.20 -25.03 -5.54
N ARG A 113 4.08 -24.22 -6.60
CA ARG A 113 4.67 -24.50 -7.92
C ARG A 113 6.20 -24.62 -7.84
N ARG A 114 6.87 -23.72 -7.12
CA ARG A 114 8.33 -23.83 -6.90
C ARG A 114 8.71 -25.10 -6.17
N TRP A 115 7.94 -25.50 -5.17
CA TRP A 115 8.18 -26.74 -4.43
C TRP A 115 8.02 -27.97 -5.33
N VAL A 116 6.93 -28.05 -6.10
CA VAL A 116 6.70 -29.14 -7.06
C VAL A 116 7.81 -29.19 -8.11
N ARG A 117 8.21 -28.05 -8.68
CA ARG A 117 9.34 -27.98 -9.62
C ARG A 117 10.63 -28.50 -9.00
N ARG A 118 10.93 -28.12 -7.75
CA ARG A 118 12.11 -28.63 -7.02
C ARG A 118 12.08 -30.15 -6.86
N VAL A 119 10.93 -30.70 -6.44
CA VAL A 119 10.77 -32.16 -6.30
C VAL A 119 10.95 -32.87 -7.64
N LEU A 120 10.35 -32.36 -8.72
CA LEU A 120 10.52 -32.92 -10.05
C LEU A 120 11.98 -32.84 -10.53
N THR A 121 12.66 -31.70 -10.33
CA THR A 121 14.07 -31.55 -10.74
C THR A 121 15.01 -32.44 -9.94
N LEU A 122 14.75 -32.66 -8.65
CA LEU A 122 15.54 -33.57 -7.80
C LEU A 122 15.28 -35.04 -8.15
N GLY A 123 14.03 -35.40 -8.43
CA GLY A 123 13.65 -36.74 -8.87
C GLY A 123 14.19 -37.10 -10.26
N LEU A 124 14.41 -36.12 -11.13
CA LEU A 124 15.02 -36.31 -12.45
C LEU A 124 16.54 -36.52 -12.39
N TRP A 125 17.21 -36.04 -11.33
CA TRP A 125 18.66 -36.23 -11.13
C TRP A 125 19.03 -37.55 -10.43
N TRP A 126 18.02 -38.27 -9.92
CA TRP A 126 18.19 -39.55 -9.20
C TRP A 126 17.98 -40.78 -10.10
N ARG A 127 17.83 -40.59 -11.41
CA ARG A 127 17.61 -41.64 -12.41
C ARG A 127 18.64 -41.52 -13.52
#